data_AF-A0A1X0NHF4-F1
#
_entry.id   AF-A0A1X0NHF4-F1
#
_cell.length_a   1.000
_cell.length_b   1.000
_cell.length_c   1.000
_cell.angle_alpha   90.00
_cell.angle_beta   90.00
_cell.angle_gamma   90.00
#
_symmetry.space_group_name_H-M   'P 1'
#
loop_
_entity.id
_entity.type
_entity.pdbx_description
1 polymer ?
#
loop_
_entity_poly.entity_id
_entity_poly.type
_entity_poly.pdbx_seq_one_letter_code
_entity_poly.pdbx_strand_id
1 'polypeptide(L)'
;MAEQMSWGNNSNCEFLNKKCVNNGETKFPDMFCTTKSGDNPNIPAGLQCTSDRQSLGTCSSIEAKKTVDNLAEHFQYFSENNKVGSEESEQMDYCPIIMAKKGYSCINGEQRNKMPGSLIVNNSRCVEGNELKTIKDEAAVGAVCVEVSCKFNKVIVRYSGNDKWHSCPEGKNLTVNGSVLKGEIVCPKYADVCNTINKTLDELQGPQKDPDPVKEVQTSQPEVTETTGTPKPTENAGNQGVTSPVVQNEAITTTESKPSETKEGRITSSVSGQNNNSTAKKGADGSFKASLFASVMFVFLTLSMIMLP
;
A
#
# COMPACT_ATOMS: atom_id res chain seq x y z
N MET A 1 -12.35 -3.49 -17.11
CA MET A 1 -10.90 -3.18 -17.12
C MET A 1 -10.24 -4.08 -16.09
N ALA A 2 -9.00 -4.50 -16.35
CA ALA A 2 -8.19 -5.16 -15.34
C ALA A 2 -7.70 -4.13 -14.31
N GLU A 3 -7.69 -4.52 -13.04
CA GLU A 3 -7.10 -3.70 -11.98
C GLU A 3 -5.57 -3.77 -12.04
N GLN A 4 -4.91 -2.68 -11.68
CA GLN A 4 -3.45 -2.64 -11.63
C GLN A 4 -2.96 -3.22 -10.30
N MET A 5 -1.94 -4.07 -10.37
CA MET A 5 -1.26 -4.64 -9.22
C MET A 5 0.20 -4.19 -9.24
N SER A 6 0.66 -3.53 -8.18
CA SER A 6 2.05 -3.06 -8.11
C SER A 6 3.04 -4.16 -7.78
N TRP A 7 2.58 -5.24 -7.15
CA TRP A 7 3.39 -6.42 -6.86
C TRP A 7 3.92 -7.05 -8.15
N GLY A 8 5.24 -7.16 -8.28
CA GLY A 8 5.92 -7.72 -9.47
C GLY A 8 5.84 -6.85 -10.73
N ASN A 9 5.18 -5.70 -10.69
CA ASN A 9 5.01 -4.84 -11.86
C ASN A 9 6.37 -4.29 -12.30
N ASN A 10 6.67 -4.39 -13.60
CA ASN A 10 7.95 -3.98 -14.19
C ASN A 10 9.20 -4.54 -13.47
N SER A 11 9.09 -5.73 -12.85
CA SER A 11 10.20 -6.35 -12.10
C SER A 11 11.12 -7.25 -12.96
N ASN A 12 10.85 -7.31 -14.27
CA ASN A 12 11.62 -8.07 -15.27
C ASN A 12 11.72 -9.58 -14.98
N CYS A 13 12.44 -10.31 -15.83
CA CYS A 13 12.62 -11.76 -15.67
C CYS A 13 13.46 -12.14 -14.44
N GLU A 14 14.24 -11.21 -13.87
CA GLU A 14 15.02 -11.48 -12.66
C GLU A 14 14.12 -11.85 -11.48
N PHE A 15 12.95 -11.22 -11.36
CA PHE A 15 11.97 -11.52 -10.30
C PHE A 15 11.49 -12.98 -10.34
N LEU A 16 11.36 -13.56 -11.54
CA LEU A 16 10.86 -14.93 -11.73
C LEU A 16 11.99 -15.97 -11.69
N ASN A 17 13.19 -15.60 -12.10
CA ASN A 17 14.30 -16.54 -12.31
C ASN A 17 15.33 -16.56 -11.19
N LYS A 18 15.30 -15.57 -10.28
CA LYS A 18 16.24 -15.44 -9.17
C LYS A 18 15.50 -15.50 -7.84
N LYS A 19 16.24 -15.82 -6.77
CA LYS A 19 15.73 -15.75 -5.40
C LYS A 19 15.25 -14.33 -5.10
N CYS A 20 14.16 -14.22 -4.34
CA CYS A 20 13.64 -12.94 -3.85
C CYS A 20 14.64 -12.18 -2.96
N VAL A 21 15.45 -12.93 -2.21
CA VAL A 21 16.53 -12.44 -1.35
C VAL A 21 17.75 -13.33 -1.55
N ASN A 22 18.95 -12.75 -1.60
CA ASN A 22 20.20 -13.47 -1.73
C ASN A 22 21.20 -12.96 -0.70
N ASN A 23 21.65 -13.83 0.20
CA ASN A 23 22.52 -13.49 1.33
C ASN A 23 22.00 -12.30 2.15
N GLY A 24 20.69 -12.24 2.39
CA GLY A 24 20.06 -11.15 3.14
C GLY A 24 19.91 -9.83 2.38
N GLU A 25 20.21 -9.79 1.08
CA GLU A 25 20.00 -8.61 0.22
C GLU A 25 18.92 -8.90 -0.83
N THR A 26 18.08 -7.90 -1.13
CA THR A 26 17.07 -8.01 -2.19
C THR A 26 17.25 -6.93 -3.24
N LYS A 27 16.98 -7.28 -4.50
CA LYS A 27 16.83 -6.33 -5.60
C LYS A 27 15.44 -5.70 -5.66
N PHE A 28 14.51 -6.15 -4.82
CA PHE A 28 13.10 -5.78 -4.85
C PHE A 28 12.64 -5.26 -3.47
N PRO A 29 13.22 -4.15 -2.96
CA PRO A 29 12.96 -3.66 -1.61
C PRO A 29 11.51 -3.21 -1.38
N ASP A 30 10.76 -2.90 -2.45
CA ASP A 30 9.34 -2.56 -2.38
C ASP A 30 8.43 -3.79 -2.15
N MET A 31 8.96 -5.00 -2.30
CA MET A 31 8.21 -6.26 -2.16
C MET A 31 8.72 -7.13 -1.00
N PHE A 32 10.04 -7.24 -0.87
CA PHE A 32 10.68 -8.10 0.12
C PHE A 32 11.46 -7.29 1.15
N CYS A 33 11.40 -7.74 2.39
CA CYS A 33 12.07 -7.09 3.51
C CYS A 33 13.21 -7.97 4.04
N THR A 34 14.32 -7.36 4.46
CA THR A 34 15.50 -8.13 4.94
C THR A 34 15.98 -7.71 6.33
N THR A 35 15.40 -6.66 6.90
CA THR A 35 15.72 -6.13 8.23
C THR A 35 14.57 -6.36 9.19
N LYS A 36 14.86 -6.65 10.47
CA LYS A 36 13.80 -6.76 11.46
C LYS A 36 13.30 -5.38 11.88
N SER A 37 12.01 -5.33 12.22
CA SER A 37 11.41 -4.19 12.89
C SER A 37 12.10 -3.97 14.26
N GLY A 38 13.00 -2.99 14.36
CA GLY A 38 13.68 -2.62 15.61
C GLY A 38 15.21 -2.66 15.60
N ASP A 39 15.85 -3.07 14.50
CA ASP A 39 17.32 -3.07 14.40
C ASP A 39 17.94 -1.65 14.33
N ASN A 40 17.10 -0.62 14.14
CA ASN A 40 17.49 0.79 14.29
C ASN A 40 16.95 1.36 15.62
N PRO A 41 17.80 1.60 16.63
CA PRO A 41 17.38 2.03 17.97
C PRO A 41 16.77 3.44 18.04
N ASN A 42 16.76 4.21 16.94
CA ASN A 42 16.19 5.57 16.89
C ASN A 42 14.75 5.64 16.36
N ILE A 43 14.12 4.49 16.02
CA ILE A 43 12.74 4.42 15.49
C ILE A 43 11.91 3.54 16.43
N PRO A 44 10.99 4.08 17.24
CA PRO A 44 9.99 3.28 17.94
C PRO A 44 9.19 2.47 16.91
N ALA A 45 9.40 1.16 16.97
CA ALA A 45 8.74 0.10 16.22
C ALA A 45 8.65 0.32 14.69
N GLY A 46 9.53 -0.38 13.95
CA GLY A 46 9.53 -0.48 12.49
C GLY A 46 8.29 -1.16 11.90
N LEU A 47 7.12 -0.56 12.13
CA LEU A 47 5.91 -0.84 11.36
C LEU A 47 6.12 -0.34 9.94
N GLN A 48 5.73 -1.17 8.99
CA GLN A 48 5.75 -0.87 7.57
C GLN A 48 4.38 -1.21 7.01
N CYS A 49 4.11 -0.75 5.80
CA CYS A 49 2.87 -1.07 5.13
C CYS A 49 2.91 -2.46 4.51
N THR A 50 1.82 -3.20 4.67
CA THR A 50 1.57 -4.37 3.83
C THR A 50 1.45 -3.94 2.37
N SER A 51 1.77 -4.84 1.42
CA SER A 51 1.73 -4.51 -0.01
C SER A 51 0.37 -4.00 -0.50
N ASP A 52 -0.72 -4.44 0.13
CA ASP A 52 -2.09 -4.00 -0.19
C ASP A 52 -2.48 -2.68 0.50
N ARG A 53 -1.59 -2.15 1.35
CA ARG A 53 -1.74 -0.92 2.14
C ARG A 53 -2.97 -0.92 3.05
N GLN A 54 -3.50 -2.08 3.43
CA GLN A 54 -4.69 -2.16 4.29
C GLN A 54 -4.35 -2.31 5.77
N SER A 55 -3.10 -2.60 6.12
CA SER A 55 -2.67 -2.79 7.50
C SER A 55 -1.26 -2.25 7.73
N LEU A 56 -1.00 -1.86 8.97
CA LEU A 56 0.38 -1.79 9.47
C LEU A 56 0.85 -3.22 9.75
N GLY A 57 2.10 -3.48 9.42
CA GLY A 57 2.72 -4.79 9.51
C GLY A 57 4.17 -4.69 9.97
N THR A 58 4.81 -5.84 10.03
CA THR A 58 6.26 -5.97 10.29
C THR A 58 6.82 -6.93 9.28
N CYS A 59 8.13 -6.86 9.03
CA CYS A 59 8.78 -7.90 8.23
C CYS A 59 8.44 -9.26 8.83
N SER A 60 8.03 -10.20 7.98
CA SER A 60 7.76 -11.59 8.35
C SER A 60 8.95 -12.12 9.13
N SER A 61 8.67 -13.01 10.06
CA SER A 61 9.60 -13.42 11.10
C SER A 61 10.88 -14.03 10.51
N ILE A 62 11.87 -13.18 10.22
CA ILE A 62 13.27 -13.57 10.06
C ILE A 62 13.64 -14.17 11.41
N GLU A 63 13.61 -15.50 11.52
CA GLU A 63 13.78 -16.34 12.75
C GLU A 63 12.53 -17.09 13.26
N ALA A 64 11.40 -17.13 12.54
CA ALA A 64 10.17 -17.80 13.00
C ALA A 64 10.38 -19.27 13.40
N LYS A 65 11.34 -19.97 12.79
CA LYS A 65 11.69 -21.34 13.18
C LYS A 65 13.18 -21.62 12.98
N LYS A 66 13.84 -22.05 14.05
CA LYS A 66 15.11 -22.82 14.00
C LYS A 66 14.96 -24.18 13.28
N THR A 67 13.73 -24.59 12.95
CA THR A 67 13.35 -26.00 12.75
C THR A 67 12.61 -26.22 11.44
N VAL A 68 13.04 -25.59 10.34
CA VAL A 68 12.85 -26.27 9.04
C VAL A 68 14.10 -27.12 8.86
N ASP A 69 14.07 -28.32 9.44
CA ASP A 69 15.15 -29.28 9.25
C ASP A 69 15.24 -29.57 7.74
N ASN A 70 16.39 -29.28 7.14
CA ASN A 70 16.66 -29.46 5.70
C ASN A 70 15.84 -28.57 4.75
N LEU A 71 15.74 -27.26 5.01
CA LEU A 71 15.21 -26.31 4.01
C LEU A 71 16.01 -26.44 2.70
N ALA A 72 15.32 -26.65 1.59
CA ALA A 72 15.94 -26.79 0.27
C ALA A 72 16.77 -25.54 -0.09
N GLU A 73 17.92 -25.73 -0.75
CA GLU A 73 18.88 -24.66 -1.06
C GLU A 73 18.23 -23.46 -1.78
N HIS A 74 17.24 -23.69 -2.63
CA HIS A 74 16.56 -22.63 -3.37
C HIS A 74 15.69 -21.72 -2.49
N PHE A 75 15.27 -22.17 -1.29
CA PHE A 75 14.55 -21.37 -0.30
C PHE A 75 15.46 -20.78 0.80
N GLN A 76 16.77 -21.04 0.74
CA GLN A 76 17.75 -20.44 1.65
C GLN A 76 18.12 -19.04 1.17
N TYR A 77 17.63 -18.03 1.87
CA TYR A 77 17.77 -16.62 1.48
C TYR A 77 18.80 -15.83 2.28
N PHE A 78 19.17 -16.33 3.47
CA PHE A 78 20.10 -15.70 4.39
C PHE A 78 21.33 -16.58 4.56
N SER A 79 22.49 -15.98 4.86
CA SER A 79 23.74 -16.72 5.07
C SER A 79 23.75 -17.49 6.38
N GLU A 80 22.94 -17.10 7.36
CA GLU A 80 22.78 -17.83 8.61
C GLU A 80 21.79 -18.98 8.45
N ASN A 81 22.27 -20.21 8.68
CA ASN A 81 21.51 -21.46 8.48
C ASN A 81 20.22 -21.57 9.31
N ASN A 82 20.01 -20.70 10.30
CA ASN A 82 18.83 -20.67 11.17
C ASN A 82 17.85 -19.54 10.83
N LYS A 83 18.05 -18.81 9.73
CA LYS A 83 17.16 -17.73 9.28
C LYS A 83 16.35 -18.16 8.06
N VAL A 84 15.04 -18.17 8.23
CA VAL A 84 14.05 -18.36 7.16
C VAL A 84 13.30 -17.03 7.00
N GLY A 85 12.93 -16.67 5.77
CA GLY A 85 12.31 -15.37 5.49
C GLY A 85 10.85 -15.26 5.96
N SER A 86 10.07 -16.30 5.71
CA SER A 86 8.65 -16.38 6.12
C SER A 86 8.24 -17.81 6.47
N GLU A 87 7.02 -17.98 6.98
CA GLU A 87 6.42 -19.30 7.16
C GLU A 87 5.87 -19.88 5.85
N GLU A 88 5.78 -21.20 5.74
CA GLU A 88 5.14 -21.89 4.61
C GLU A 88 3.69 -21.43 4.38
N SER A 89 2.99 -21.12 5.49
CA SER A 89 1.61 -20.64 5.50
C SER A 89 1.41 -19.31 4.77
N GLU A 90 2.49 -18.55 4.56
CA GLU A 90 2.46 -17.26 3.85
C GLU A 90 2.43 -17.44 2.33
N GLN A 91 2.72 -18.64 1.80
CA GLN A 91 2.66 -18.96 0.37
C GLN A 91 3.55 -18.07 -0.51
N MET A 92 4.66 -17.60 0.05
CA MET A 92 5.63 -16.72 -0.63
C MET A 92 6.95 -17.42 -0.94
N ASP A 93 6.98 -18.75 -1.10
CA ASP A 93 8.24 -19.51 -1.27
C ASP A 93 9.26 -19.21 -0.16
N TYR A 94 8.80 -19.00 1.08
CA TYR A 94 9.61 -18.57 2.23
C TYR A 94 10.27 -17.19 2.09
N CYS A 95 9.91 -16.40 1.06
CA CYS A 95 10.40 -15.04 0.87
C CYS A 95 9.86 -14.12 1.96
N PRO A 96 10.71 -13.26 2.55
CA PRO A 96 10.29 -12.38 3.60
C PRO A 96 9.50 -11.18 3.05
N ILE A 97 8.32 -10.92 3.62
CA ILE A 97 7.42 -9.83 3.20
C ILE A 97 6.89 -9.06 4.41
N ILE A 98 6.33 -7.87 4.21
CA ILE A 98 5.65 -7.17 5.30
C ILE A 98 4.31 -7.85 5.59
N MET A 99 4.24 -8.52 6.74
CA MET A 99 3.05 -9.24 7.20
C MET A 99 2.19 -8.36 8.09
N ALA A 100 0.88 -8.39 7.84
CA ALA A 100 -0.11 -7.65 8.62
C ALA A 100 -0.04 -8.05 10.10
N LYS A 101 0.07 -7.06 10.99
CA LYS A 101 0.04 -7.33 12.43
C LYS A 101 -1.42 -7.45 12.89
N LYS A 102 -1.72 -8.50 13.66
CA LYS A 102 -3.08 -8.75 14.14
C LYS A 102 -3.66 -7.53 14.90
N GLY A 103 -4.77 -7.00 14.40
CA GLY A 103 -5.47 -5.84 14.98
C GLY A 103 -4.99 -4.47 14.50
N TYR A 104 -4.04 -4.42 13.55
CA TYR A 104 -3.43 -3.18 13.03
C TYR A 104 -3.99 -2.76 11.65
N SER A 105 -5.18 -3.26 11.30
CA SER A 105 -5.90 -2.86 10.08
C SER A 105 -6.16 -1.35 10.08
N CYS A 106 -5.89 -0.69 8.95
CA CYS A 106 -6.21 0.72 8.76
C CYS A 106 -7.71 0.96 8.56
N ILE A 107 -8.45 -0.06 8.11
CA ILE A 107 -9.87 0.07 7.78
C ILE A 107 -10.74 -0.04 9.03
N ASN A 108 -10.41 -0.98 9.92
CA ASN A 108 -11.25 -1.34 11.07
C ASN A 108 -10.44 -1.82 12.29
N GLY A 109 -9.14 -1.53 12.36
CA GLY A 109 -8.25 -2.06 13.38
C GLY A 109 -8.73 -1.80 14.81
N GLU A 110 -8.72 -2.86 15.61
CA GLU A 110 -9.16 -2.86 17.01
C GLU A 110 -8.07 -2.33 17.95
N GLN A 111 -6.79 -2.38 17.54
CA GLN A 111 -5.65 -1.97 18.36
C GLN A 111 -5.28 -0.49 18.14
N ARG A 112 -6.26 0.42 18.12
CA ARG A 112 -6.04 1.86 17.83
C ARG A 112 -4.98 2.50 18.72
N ASN A 113 -4.95 2.13 20.00
CA ASN A 113 -3.97 2.63 20.96
C ASN A 113 -2.52 2.21 20.67
N LYS A 114 -2.32 1.22 19.79
CA LYS A 114 -1.00 0.71 19.35
C LYS A 114 -0.64 1.18 17.93
N MET A 115 -1.45 2.03 17.33
CA MET A 115 -1.22 2.67 16.03
C MET A 115 -1.14 4.19 16.23
N PRO A 116 -0.17 4.70 17.00
CA PRO A 116 -0.09 6.10 17.34
C PRO A 116 0.04 6.96 16.08
N GLY A 117 -0.74 8.05 16.00
CA GLY A 117 -0.76 8.93 14.82
C GLY A 117 -1.58 8.42 13.64
N SER A 118 -2.08 7.18 13.67
CA SER A 118 -2.95 6.66 12.61
C SER A 118 -4.37 7.21 12.71
N LEU A 119 -4.93 7.58 11.56
CA LEU A 119 -6.36 7.83 11.37
C LEU A 119 -7.01 6.53 10.85
N ILE A 120 -7.98 6.01 11.61
CA ILE A 120 -8.63 4.71 11.34
C ILE A 120 -10.11 4.94 10.98
N VAL A 121 -10.36 4.99 9.68
CA VAL A 121 -11.69 5.06 9.04
C VAL A 121 -11.74 4.15 7.81
N ASN A 122 -12.92 3.87 7.26
CA ASN A 122 -13.10 2.86 6.20
C ASN A 122 -12.18 3.02 4.96
N ASN A 123 -11.92 4.24 4.51
CA ASN A 123 -11.02 4.51 3.37
C ASN A 123 -9.59 4.79 3.79
N SER A 124 -9.20 4.43 5.02
CA SER A 124 -7.82 4.60 5.44
C SER A 124 -6.93 3.54 4.83
N ARG A 125 -5.73 3.96 4.45
CA ARG A 125 -4.66 3.11 3.93
C ARG A 125 -3.37 3.42 4.67
N CYS A 126 -2.51 2.42 4.73
CA CYS A 126 -1.18 2.56 5.26
C CYS A 126 -0.31 3.37 4.28
N VAL A 127 0.42 4.33 4.80
CA VAL A 127 1.45 5.08 4.09
C VAL A 127 2.76 5.01 4.87
N GLU A 128 3.85 4.90 4.14
CA GLU A 128 5.19 4.93 4.72
C GLU A 128 5.52 6.35 5.19
N GLY A 129 6.36 6.46 6.22
CA GLY A 129 6.83 7.72 6.76
C GLY A 129 8.31 7.94 6.52
N ASN A 130 8.69 9.19 6.31
CA ASN A 130 10.08 9.63 6.35
C ASN A 130 10.28 10.54 7.57
N GLU A 131 11.13 10.11 8.50
CA GLU A 131 11.33 10.74 9.81
C GLU A 131 10.02 11.04 10.58
N LEU A 132 8.98 10.23 10.34
CA LEU A 132 7.65 10.46 10.86
C LEU A 132 7.57 10.10 12.35
N LYS A 133 7.11 11.05 13.17
CA LYS A 133 7.03 10.95 14.64
C LYS A 133 5.73 11.51 15.18
N THR A 134 5.32 11.01 16.34
CA THR A 134 4.30 11.67 17.16
C THR A 134 4.86 12.94 17.79
N ILE A 135 4.04 13.97 17.91
CA ILE A 135 4.44 15.23 18.53
C ILE A 135 4.54 15.09 20.05
N LYS A 136 3.58 14.41 20.68
CA LYS A 136 3.47 14.36 22.14
C LYS A 136 4.64 13.60 22.80
N ASP A 137 4.93 12.42 22.27
CA ASP A 137 5.87 11.47 22.88
C ASP A 137 7.18 11.36 22.09
N GLU A 138 7.33 12.18 21.03
CA GLU A 138 8.49 12.17 20.13
C GLU A 138 8.80 10.79 19.51
N ALA A 139 7.79 9.92 19.50
CA ALA A 139 7.95 8.54 19.11
C ALA A 139 7.88 8.42 17.59
N ALA A 140 8.94 7.97 16.93
CA ALA A 140 8.85 7.57 15.52
C ALA A 140 7.86 6.41 15.34
N VAL A 141 7.27 6.30 14.16
CA VAL A 141 6.17 5.35 13.89
C VAL A 141 6.39 4.49 12.65
N GLY A 142 7.37 4.83 11.80
CA GLY A 142 7.71 4.10 10.57
C GLY A 142 6.66 4.30 9.47
N ALA A 143 5.42 3.88 9.74
CA ALA A 143 4.26 4.00 8.86
C ALA A 143 3.01 4.35 9.69
N VAL A 144 2.00 4.93 9.03
CA VAL A 144 0.71 5.29 9.67
C VAL A 144 -0.45 5.01 8.73
N CYS A 145 -1.65 4.89 9.30
CA CYS A 145 -2.87 4.91 8.50
C CYS A 145 -3.33 6.36 8.28
N VAL A 146 -3.66 6.69 7.04
CA VAL A 146 -4.24 7.99 6.65
C VAL A 146 -5.50 7.73 5.85
N GLU A 147 -6.46 8.63 5.95
CA GLU A 147 -7.66 8.54 5.12
C GLU A 147 -7.31 8.96 3.69
N VAL A 148 -7.67 8.12 2.72
CA VAL A 148 -7.40 8.35 1.31
C VAL A 148 -8.68 8.69 0.57
N SER A 149 -8.61 9.70 -0.28
CA SER A 149 -9.55 9.98 -1.34
C SER A 149 -8.86 9.84 -2.69
N CYS A 150 -9.60 9.32 -3.67
CA CYS A 150 -9.13 9.14 -5.04
C CYS A 150 -9.87 10.02 -6.04
N LYS A 151 -10.56 11.05 -5.54
CA LYS A 151 -11.21 12.07 -6.37
C LYS A 151 -10.20 12.78 -7.27
N PHE A 152 -10.71 13.31 -8.38
CA PHE A 152 -9.91 14.03 -9.38
C PHE A 152 -8.77 13.20 -9.99
N ASN A 153 -8.86 11.86 -9.91
CA ASN A 153 -7.81 10.92 -10.32
C ASN A 153 -6.45 11.19 -9.63
N LYS A 154 -6.49 11.64 -8.37
CA LYS A 154 -5.31 11.93 -7.54
C LYS A 154 -5.39 11.13 -6.26
N VAL A 155 -4.24 10.82 -5.67
CA VAL A 155 -4.19 10.41 -4.25
C VAL A 155 -4.24 11.68 -3.41
N ILE A 156 -5.29 11.81 -2.61
CA ILE A 156 -5.49 12.93 -1.69
C ILE A 156 -5.64 12.35 -0.30
N VAL A 157 -4.90 12.88 0.67
CA VAL A 157 -4.83 12.30 2.01
C VAL A 157 -5.26 13.29 3.07
N ARG A 158 -5.84 12.73 4.13
CA ARG A 158 -6.06 13.41 5.41
C ARG A 158 -5.49 12.54 6.53
N TYR A 159 -4.81 13.14 7.48
CA TYR A 159 -4.04 12.43 8.51
C TYR A 159 -4.40 12.92 9.92
N SER A 160 -4.03 12.14 10.93
CA SER A 160 -4.36 12.46 12.31
C SER A 160 -3.77 13.81 12.74
N GLY A 161 -4.57 14.64 13.40
CA GLY A 161 -4.18 15.98 13.84
C GLY A 161 -4.26 17.07 12.77
N ASN A 162 -4.81 16.78 11.59
CA ASN A 162 -5.16 17.79 10.59
C ASN A 162 -6.40 17.36 9.79
N ASP A 163 -7.48 18.14 9.89
CA ASP A 163 -8.75 17.79 9.24
C ASP A 163 -8.83 18.18 7.75
N LYS A 164 -7.79 18.84 7.21
CA LYS A 164 -7.73 19.25 5.80
C LYS A 164 -7.22 18.13 4.89
N TRP A 165 -7.72 18.14 3.67
CA TRP A 165 -7.25 17.27 2.59
C TRP A 165 -6.03 17.86 1.90
N HIS A 166 -5.03 17.03 1.62
CA HIS A 166 -3.77 17.40 0.99
C HIS A 166 -3.50 16.50 -0.21
N SER A 167 -3.09 17.11 -1.32
CA SER A 167 -2.62 16.36 -2.50
C SER A 167 -1.37 15.56 -2.12
N CYS A 168 -1.30 14.29 -2.54
CA CYS A 168 -0.17 13.41 -2.28
C CYS A 168 0.33 12.79 -3.59
N PRO A 169 1.12 13.53 -4.39
CA PRO A 169 1.59 13.04 -5.68
C PRO A 169 2.53 11.84 -5.52
N GLU A 170 2.33 10.80 -6.33
CA GLU A 170 3.10 9.55 -6.27
C GLU A 170 4.62 9.76 -6.16
N GLY A 171 5.24 9.09 -5.18
CA GLY A 171 6.68 9.12 -4.95
C GLY A 171 7.23 10.44 -4.38
N LYS A 172 6.38 11.41 -4.05
CA LYS A 172 6.76 12.63 -3.34
C LYS A 172 6.62 12.47 -1.83
N ASN A 173 7.28 13.34 -1.09
CA ASN A 173 7.11 13.46 0.35
C ASN A 173 6.16 14.60 0.66
N LEU A 174 5.13 14.32 1.45
CA LEU A 174 4.19 15.30 1.97
C LEU A 174 4.59 15.63 3.41
N THR A 175 5.08 16.84 3.65
CA THR A 175 5.37 17.33 5.00
C THR A 175 4.08 17.44 5.81
N VAL A 176 4.08 16.79 6.97
CA VAL A 176 2.91 16.69 7.84
C VAL A 176 2.84 17.94 8.71
N ASN A 177 1.73 18.67 8.61
CA ASN A 177 1.49 19.91 9.33
C ASN A 177 0.23 19.74 10.20
N GLY A 178 0.38 19.26 11.43
CA GLY A 178 -0.76 18.97 12.31
C GLY A 178 -0.41 18.99 13.80
N SER A 179 -1.36 18.62 14.65
CA SER A 179 -1.18 18.58 16.11
C SER A 179 -0.75 17.22 16.68
N VAL A 180 -0.74 16.17 15.86
CA VAL A 180 -0.45 14.79 16.30
C VAL A 180 0.85 14.26 15.71
N LEU A 181 1.12 14.55 14.44
CA LEU A 181 2.26 14.02 13.68
C LEU A 181 3.17 15.15 13.18
N LYS A 182 4.46 14.84 13.07
CA LYS A 182 5.49 15.65 12.40
C LYS A 182 6.42 14.75 11.58
N GLY A 183 7.10 15.33 10.60
CA GLY A 183 7.91 14.59 9.61
C GLY A 183 7.21 14.58 8.26
N GLU A 184 7.38 13.51 7.49
CA GLU A 184 6.83 13.41 6.15
C GLU A 184 6.12 12.07 5.91
N ILE A 185 5.07 12.11 5.10
CA ILE A 185 4.41 10.95 4.51
C ILE A 185 5.00 10.71 3.12
N VAL A 186 5.39 9.48 2.82
CA VAL A 186 5.78 9.06 1.46
C VAL A 186 4.51 8.74 0.67
N CYS A 187 4.24 9.52 -0.36
CA CYS A 187 3.00 9.40 -1.14
C CYS A 187 2.97 8.10 -1.95
N PRO A 188 1.93 7.26 -1.76
CA PRO A 188 1.84 5.95 -2.42
C PRO A 188 1.46 6.10 -3.89
N LYS A 189 1.59 5.01 -4.63
CA LYS A 189 1.08 4.93 -6.00
C LYS A 189 -0.44 4.94 -6.00
N TYR A 190 -1.04 5.53 -7.02
CA TYR A 190 -2.51 5.55 -7.14
C TYR A 190 -3.10 4.13 -7.12
N ALA A 191 -2.50 3.19 -7.87
CA ALA A 191 -2.96 1.81 -7.94
C ALA A 191 -2.91 1.05 -6.59
N ASP A 192 -2.00 1.43 -5.70
CA ASP A 192 -1.82 0.77 -4.40
C ASP A 192 -2.96 1.05 -3.43
N VAL A 193 -3.58 2.23 -3.56
CA VAL A 193 -4.58 2.72 -2.60
C VAL A 193 -5.96 2.88 -3.21
N CYS A 194 -6.06 3.25 -4.48
CA CYS A 194 -7.34 3.63 -5.10
C CYS A 194 -8.13 2.46 -5.69
N ASN A 195 -7.50 1.32 -5.96
CA ASN A 195 -8.19 0.16 -6.51
C ASN A 195 -9.09 -0.52 -5.46
N THR A 196 -8.79 -0.36 -4.17
CA THR A 196 -9.49 -1.08 -3.08
C THR A 196 -10.39 -0.18 -2.22
N ILE A 197 -10.43 1.14 -2.43
CA ILE A 197 -11.25 2.04 -1.61
C ILE A 197 -12.75 1.90 -1.89
N ASN A 198 -13.56 2.30 -0.91
CA ASN A 198 -15.00 2.44 -1.10
C ASN A 198 -15.28 3.76 -1.84
N LYS A 199 -15.51 3.66 -3.16
CA LYS A 199 -15.77 4.82 -4.04
C LYS A 199 -17.03 5.60 -3.65
N THR A 200 -18.11 4.91 -3.28
CA THR A 200 -19.34 5.57 -2.82
C THR A 200 -19.09 6.39 -1.56
N LEU A 201 -18.31 5.85 -0.63
CA LEU A 201 -17.92 6.59 0.58
C LEU A 201 -17.02 7.78 0.23
N ASP A 202 -16.08 7.60 -0.69
CA ASP A 202 -15.18 8.66 -1.13
C ASP A 202 -15.94 9.81 -1.82
N GLU A 203 -16.93 9.49 -2.65
CA GLU A 203 -17.84 10.46 -3.26
C GLU A 203 -18.57 11.30 -2.20
N LEU A 204 -19.06 10.65 -1.14
CA LEU A 204 -19.81 11.28 -0.06
C LEU A 204 -18.93 12.09 0.91
N GLN A 205 -17.77 11.57 1.31
CA GLN A 205 -16.98 12.08 2.45
C GLN A 205 -15.63 12.66 2.05
N GLY A 206 -15.15 12.39 0.84
CA GLY A 206 -13.91 12.95 0.30
C GLY A 206 -13.98 14.47 0.07
N PRO A 207 -12.88 15.09 -0.37
CA PRO A 207 -12.81 16.52 -0.64
C PRO A 207 -13.88 16.95 -1.66
N GLN A 208 -14.45 18.14 -1.43
CA GLN A 208 -15.45 18.73 -2.33
C GLN A 208 -14.82 19.47 -3.52
N LYS A 209 -13.58 19.91 -3.38
CA LYS A 209 -12.80 20.60 -4.42
C LYS A 209 -11.39 20.02 -4.46
N ASP A 210 -10.75 20.11 -5.62
CA ASP A 210 -9.33 19.77 -5.75
C ASP A 210 -8.50 20.64 -4.79
N PRO A 211 -7.69 20.05 -3.90
CA PRO A 211 -6.83 20.80 -2.98
C PRO A 211 -5.70 21.55 -3.71
N ASP A 212 -5.37 21.17 -4.94
CA ASP A 212 -4.45 21.93 -5.78
C ASP A 212 -5.26 22.97 -6.58
N PRO A 213 -5.20 24.27 -6.24
CA PRO A 213 -5.88 25.27 -7.04
C PRO A 213 -5.28 25.30 -8.45
N VAL A 214 -6.13 25.20 -9.47
CA VAL A 214 -5.72 25.49 -10.84
C VAL A 214 -5.27 26.95 -10.86
N LYS A 215 -3.98 27.20 -11.14
CA LYS A 215 -3.52 28.55 -11.45
C LYS A 215 -4.31 29.02 -12.67
N GLU A 216 -5.21 29.99 -12.49
CA GLU A 216 -5.82 30.68 -13.62
C GLU A 216 -4.67 31.21 -14.50
N VAL A 217 -4.57 30.70 -15.71
CA VAL A 217 -3.77 31.31 -16.76
C VAL A 217 -4.44 32.63 -17.05
N GLN A 218 -3.88 33.73 -16.56
CA GLN A 218 -4.28 35.07 -16.98
C GLN A 218 -3.90 35.23 -18.46
N THR A 219 -4.81 34.88 -19.36
CA THR A 219 -4.72 35.28 -20.76
C THR A 219 -4.96 36.79 -20.82
N SER A 220 -3.89 37.57 -20.64
CA SER A 220 -3.87 38.97 -21.03
C SER A 220 -3.73 39.00 -22.55
N GLN A 221 -4.86 39.17 -23.22
CA GLN A 221 -4.92 39.49 -24.64
C GLN A 221 -4.37 40.91 -24.85
N PRO A 222 -3.34 41.13 -25.68
CA PRO A 222 -2.96 42.48 -26.06
C PRO A 222 -3.98 43.00 -27.08
N GLU A 223 -4.62 44.10 -26.72
CA GLU A 223 -5.38 44.96 -27.62
C GLU A 223 -4.38 45.63 -28.59
N VAL A 224 -4.33 45.17 -29.84
CA VAL A 224 -3.52 45.82 -30.89
C VAL A 224 -4.34 46.97 -31.46
N THR A 225 -3.94 48.19 -31.12
CA THR A 225 -4.45 49.42 -31.72
C THR A 225 -3.91 49.55 -33.14
N GLU A 226 -4.82 49.73 -34.07
CA GLU A 226 -4.60 49.95 -35.49
C GLU A 226 -3.96 51.33 -35.72
N THR A 227 -2.84 51.41 -36.44
CA THR A 227 -2.47 52.65 -37.12
C THR A 227 -1.69 52.37 -38.40
N THR A 228 -2.25 52.95 -39.45
CA THR A 228 -1.98 52.85 -40.89
C THR A 228 -0.65 53.48 -41.29
N GLY A 229 0.05 52.88 -42.27
CA GLY A 229 1.12 53.58 -43.00
C GLY A 229 2.11 52.69 -43.75
N THR A 230 1.77 52.30 -44.98
CA THR A 230 2.70 51.73 -46.00
C THR A 230 3.43 52.89 -46.71
N PRO A 231 4.72 52.73 -47.10
CA PRO A 231 5.00 52.43 -48.50
C PRO A 231 6.07 51.32 -48.74
N LYS A 232 5.78 50.48 -49.72
CA LYS A 232 6.65 49.53 -50.49
C LYS A 232 7.65 50.34 -51.36
N PRO A 233 8.81 49.87 -51.92
CA PRO A 233 9.16 48.54 -52.52
C PRO A 233 10.53 47.95 -52.10
N THR A 234 10.88 46.68 -52.37
CA THR A 234 11.15 46.09 -53.71
C THR A 234 11.30 44.56 -53.64
N GLU A 235 10.96 43.91 -54.76
CA GLU A 235 11.08 42.48 -55.09
C GLU A 235 12.51 41.91 -54.98
N ASN A 236 12.63 40.63 -54.58
CA ASN A 236 13.14 39.62 -55.52
C ASN A 236 12.76 38.18 -55.16
N ALA A 237 12.52 37.42 -56.21
CA ALA A 237 12.03 36.05 -56.25
C ALA A 237 13.09 34.99 -55.92
N GLY A 238 12.64 33.79 -55.56
CA GLY A 238 13.48 32.59 -55.54
C GLY A 238 12.85 31.42 -54.80
N ASN A 239 12.11 30.59 -55.54
CA ASN A 239 11.43 29.38 -55.08
C ASN A 239 12.34 28.14 -55.28
N GLN A 240 11.93 26.99 -54.73
CA GLN A 240 12.52 25.63 -54.80
C GLN A 240 13.51 25.30 -53.67
N GLY A 241 13.49 24.13 -53.04
CA GLY A 241 12.69 22.93 -53.25
C GLY A 241 13.15 21.82 -52.30
N VAL A 242 12.16 21.15 -51.69
CA VAL A 242 12.11 19.74 -51.25
C VAL A 242 13.29 18.86 -51.71
N THR A 243 13.94 18.19 -50.74
CA THR A 243 14.15 16.72 -50.77
C THR A 243 14.66 16.22 -49.42
N SER A 244 13.89 15.35 -48.77
CA SER A 244 14.36 14.34 -47.82
C SER A 244 14.98 13.15 -48.57
N PRO A 245 15.76 12.30 -47.89
CA PRO A 245 15.71 10.88 -48.16
C PRO A 245 15.22 10.10 -46.93
N VAL A 246 14.17 9.32 -47.22
CA VAL A 246 13.72 8.12 -46.54
C VAL A 246 14.77 7.02 -46.71
N VAL A 247 15.03 6.24 -45.65
CA VAL A 247 15.52 4.86 -45.80
C VAL A 247 14.61 3.96 -44.95
N GLN A 248 13.99 2.99 -45.61
CA GLN A 248 13.16 1.93 -45.08
C GLN A 248 13.96 0.65 -44.87
N ASN A 249 13.56 -0.06 -43.81
CA ASN A 249 13.37 -1.51 -43.65
C ASN A 249 14.54 -2.48 -43.86
N GLU A 250 14.68 -3.38 -42.88
CA GLU A 250 14.58 -4.82 -43.16
C GLU A 250 13.98 -5.58 -41.97
N ALA A 251 13.13 -6.55 -42.33
CA ALA A 251 12.36 -7.41 -41.45
C ALA A 251 13.12 -8.73 -41.19
N ILE A 252 12.94 -9.32 -40.00
CA ILE A 252 13.31 -10.71 -39.74
C ILE A 252 12.08 -11.45 -39.22
N THR A 253 11.73 -12.49 -39.97
CA THR A 253 10.67 -13.47 -39.74
C THR A 253 11.11 -14.49 -38.70
N THR A 254 10.26 -14.83 -37.73
CA THR A 254 10.31 -16.16 -37.10
C THR A 254 8.91 -16.60 -36.66
N THR A 255 8.41 -17.57 -37.43
CA THR A 255 7.38 -18.60 -37.18
C THR A 255 6.49 -18.55 -35.94
N GLU A 256 5.18 -18.49 -36.22
CA GLU A 256 4.07 -18.88 -35.35
C GLU A 256 4.08 -20.38 -35.03
N SER A 257 3.81 -20.73 -33.77
CA SER A 257 3.36 -22.06 -33.37
C SER A 257 2.04 -21.95 -32.62
N LYS A 258 0.99 -22.59 -33.15
CA LYS A 258 -0.40 -22.60 -32.70
C LYS A 258 -0.58 -23.35 -31.35
N PRO A 259 -1.60 -23.03 -30.53
CA PRO A 259 -1.72 -23.49 -29.14
C PRO A 259 -2.25 -24.92 -29.03
N SER A 260 -1.73 -25.67 -28.06
CA SER A 260 -2.27 -26.97 -27.65
C SER A 260 -3.28 -26.79 -26.53
N GLU A 261 -4.49 -27.29 -26.74
CA GLU A 261 -5.55 -27.41 -25.74
C GLU A 261 -5.11 -28.31 -24.58
N THR A 262 -5.29 -27.86 -23.34
CA THR A 262 -5.36 -28.75 -22.18
C THR A 262 -6.36 -28.20 -21.16
N LYS A 263 -7.16 -29.13 -20.65
CA LYS A 263 -8.41 -28.99 -19.89
C LYS A 263 -8.41 -27.94 -18.79
N GLU A 264 -9.53 -27.22 -18.79
CA GLU A 264 -10.04 -26.31 -17.77
C GLU A 264 -10.21 -27.04 -16.41
N GLY A 265 -9.24 -26.85 -15.52
CA GLY A 265 -9.33 -27.19 -14.11
C GLY A 265 -9.82 -25.98 -13.34
N ARG A 266 -11.06 -26.04 -12.83
CA ARG A 266 -11.67 -25.01 -11.99
C ARG A 266 -10.92 -24.90 -10.66
N ILE A 267 -9.93 -24.02 -10.58
CA ILE A 267 -9.25 -23.68 -9.32
C ILE A 267 -9.89 -22.39 -8.79
N THR A 268 -10.71 -22.55 -7.76
CA THR A 268 -11.22 -21.44 -6.96
C THR A 268 -10.07 -20.83 -6.16
N SER A 269 -9.62 -19.65 -6.54
CA SER A 269 -8.73 -18.81 -5.74
C SER A 269 -9.50 -18.26 -4.53
N SER A 270 -9.33 -18.89 -3.37
CA SER A 270 -9.81 -18.36 -2.10
C SER A 270 -8.76 -17.43 -1.51
N VAL A 271 -9.02 -16.12 -1.60
CA VAL A 271 -8.38 -15.10 -0.75
C VAL A 271 -8.72 -15.45 0.70
N SER A 272 -7.72 -15.82 1.48
CA SER A 272 -7.85 -16.07 2.91
C SER A 272 -7.94 -14.74 3.66
N GLY A 273 -9.11 -14.11 3.57
CA GLY A 273 -9.60 -13.26 4.64
C GLY A 273 -10.40 -14.16 5.58
N GLN A 274 -9.96 -14.32 6.83
CA GLN A 274 -10.79 -14.93 7.88
C GLN A 274 -12.00 -14.04 8.14
N ASN A 275 -13.01 -14.17 7.28
CA ASN A 275 -14.34 -13.64 7.49
C ASN A 275 -15.10 -14.71 8.24
N ASN A 276 -15.41 -14.44 9.50
CA ASN A 276 -16.34 -15.23 10.30
C ASN A 276 -17.73 -15.11 9.65
N ASN A 277 -18.04 -16.00 8.71
CA ASN A 277 -19.37 -16.09 8.11
C ASN A 277 -20.31 -16.74 9.14
N SER A 278 -21.03 -15.93 9.88
CA SER A 278 -22.22 -16.38 10.60
C SER A 278 -23.31 -16.70 9.58
N THR A 279 -23.50 -17.98 9.29
CA THR A 279 -24.58 -18.49 8.45
C THR A 279 -25.92 -18.28 9.16
N ALA A 280 -26.60 -17.17 8.86
CA ALA A 280 -27.98 -16.95 9.29
C ALA A 280 -28.91 -17.83 8.43
N LYS A 281 -29.20 -19.06 8.91
CA LYS A 281 -30.33 -19.83 8.39
C LYS A 281 -31.63 -19.17 8.85
N LYS A 282 -32.41 -18.70 7.88
CA LYS A 282 -33.76 -18.17 8.07
C LYS A 282 -34.69 -19.33 8.45
N GLY A 283 -35.02 -19.44 9.73
CA GLY A 283 -36.15 -20.27 10.16
C GLY A 283 -37.46 -19.63 9.66
N ALA A 284 -38.40 -20.46 9.23
CA ALA A 284 -39.80 -20.05 9.25
C ALA A 284 -40.12 -19.67 10.71
N ASP A 285 -40.85 -18.57 10.91
CA ASP A 285 -41.27 -18.02 12.21
C ASP A 285 -40.26 -16.98 12.77
N GLY A 286 -40.38 -15.74 12.29
CA GLY A 286 -39.44 -14.64 12.53
C GLY A 286 -39.37 -14.13 13.98
N SER A 287 -38.48 -14.73 14.79
CA SER A 287 -38.05 -14.19 16.08
C SER A 287 -36.54 -14.39 16.30
N PHE A 288 -35.82 -13.30 16.62
CA PHE A 288 -34.39 -13.30 16.92
C PHE A 288 -34.15 -13.66 18.39
N LYS A 289 -33.45 -14.77 18.67
CA LYS A 289 -32.89 -15.06 20.01
C LYS A 289 -31.43 -14.64 20.07
N ALA A 290 -31.13 -13.64 20.91
CA ALA A 290 -29.77 -13.31 21.34
C ALA A 290 -29.30 -14.33 22.39
N SER A 291 -28.11 -14.91 22.21
CA SER A 291 -27.48 -15.78 23.20
C SER A 291 -26.40 -14.99 23.95
N LEU A 292 -26.65 -14.74 25.24
CA LEU A 292 -25.69 -14.20 26.21
C LEU A 292 -24.78 -15.33 26.68
N PHE A 293 -23.47 -15.23 26.45
CA PHE A 293 -22.48 -16.07 27.13
C PHE A 293 -21.93 -15.32 28.34
N ALA A 294 -22.19 -15.86 29.54
CA ALA A 294 -21.73 -15.35 30.82
C ALA A 294 -20.25 -15.69 31.05
N SER A 295 -19.49 -14.67 31.48
CA SER A 295 -18.07 -14.75 31.85
C SER A 295 -17.91 -15.40 33.23
N VAL A 296 -17.13 -16.49 33.30
CA VAL A 296 -16.78 -17.16 34.56
C VAL A 296 -15.55 -16.48 35.17
N MET A 297 -15.75 -15.71 36.24
CA MET A 297 -14.70 -15.22 37.13
C MET A 297 -14.48 -16.25 38.25
N PHE A 298 -13.27 -16.80 38.38
CA PHE A 298 -12.86 -17.61 39.53
C PHE A 298 -12.38 -16.68 40.66
N VAL A 299 -13.13 -16.63 41.76
CA VAL A 299 -12.72 -16.05 43.05
C VAL A 299 -12.49 -17.20 44.02
N PHE A 300 -11.25 -17.36 44.50
CA PHE A 300 -10.93 -18.30 45.58
C PHE A 300 -11.07 -17.60 46.94
N LEU A 301 -12.05 -18.04 47.73
CA LEU A 301 -12.18 -17.75 49.16
C LEU A 301 -12.89 -18.93 49.84
N THR A 302 -12.16 -19.71 50.65
CA THR A 302 -12.77 -20.60 51.65
C THR A 302 -12.12 -20.36 53.01
N LEU A 303 -12.96 -19.91 53.94
CA LEU A 303 -12.67 -19.73 55.36
C LEU A 303 -12.77 -21.05 56.14
N SER A 304 -11.88 -21.17 57.13
CA SER A 304 -12.10 -21.66 58.51
C SER A 304 -12.58 -23.08 58.80
N MET A 305 -11.79 -23.79 59.61
CA MET A 305 -12.32 -24.60 60.72
C MET A 305 -11.58 -24.29 62.02
N ILE A 306 -12.40 -23.99 63.03
CA ILE A 306 -12.08 -23.79 64.45
C ILE A 306 -12.18 -25.16 65.13
N MET A 307 -11.22 -25.51 65.98
CA MET A 307 -11.45 -26.25 67.23
C MET A 307 -10.29 -25.95 68.21
N LEU A 308 -10.61 -25.28 69.32
CA LEU A 308 -9.90 -25.31 70.61
C LEU A 308 -10.56 -26.36 71.51
N PRO A 309 -10.03 -26.69 72.72
CA PRO A 309 -8.80 -26.21 73.37
C PRO A 309 -7.71 -27.28 73.53
#